data_AF-A0A6G3MLC4-F1
#
_entry.id   AF-A0A6G3MLC4-F1
#
_cell.length_a   1.000
_cell.length_b   1.000
_cell.length_c   1.000
_cell.angle_alpha   90.00
_cell.angle_beta   90.00
_cell.angle_gamma   90.00
#
_symmetry.space_group_name_H-M   'P 1'
#
loop_
_entity.id
_entity.type
_entity.pdbx_description
1 polymer ?
#
loop_
_entity_poly.entity_id
_entity_poly.type
_entity_poly.pdbx_seq_one_letter_code
_entity_poly.pdbx_strand_id
1 'polypeptide(L)'
;FCIDQTPINIDKSKIITLPETKIFKNPSGNLSAVYADYHHPPNWHKYIYELDLNNDATNGFQNPDYINWMRIYPFPGVLKYLGELSITSELSNGKAIKVQIQNNYPVASFNGKKKLVVVQPSWIGIPNTNLGYIYCATSVISLLFVLCFWLSFHFSQPPISL
;
A
#
# COMPACT_ATOMS: atom_id res chain seq x y z
N PHE A 1 24.47 -13.39 -23.09
CA PHE A 1 23.92 -13.96 -21.85
C PHE A 1 22.41 -13.82 -21.87
N CYS A 2 21.69 -14.85 -22.31
CA CYS A 2 20.25 -14.93 -22.15
C CYS A 2 19.99 -15.27 -20.68
N ILE A 3 19.62 -14.27 -19.89
CA ILE A 3 19.03 -14.52 -18.57
C ILE A 3 17.62 -14.99 -18.87
N ASP A 4 17.30 -16.24 -18.54
CA ASP A 4 15.93 -16.75 -18.63
C ASP A 4 15.01 -15.85 -17.79
N GLN A 5 14.22 -15.03 -18.47
CA GLN A 5 13.25 -14.13 -17.86
C GLN A 5 11.99 -14.95 -17.58
N THR A 6 11.94 -15.60 -16.42
CA THR A 6 10.71 -16.23 -15.97
C THR A 6 9.71 -15.14 -15.58
N PRO A 7 8.49 -15.11 -16.16
CA PRO A 7 7.49 -14.14 -15.77
C PRO A 7 7.04 -14.44 -14.34
N ILE A 8 7.22 -13.47 -13.45
CA ILE A 8 6.72 -13.55 -12.07
C ILE A 8 5.31 -12.97 -12.06
N ASN A 9 4.34 -13.79 -11.65
CA ASN A 9 2.97 -13.32 -11.50
C ASN A 9 2.82 -12.49 -10.21
N ILE A 10 2.05 -11.41 -10.30
CA ILE A 10 1.73 -10.55 -9.15
C ILE A 10 0.38 -10.99 -8.61
N ASP A 11 0.37 -11.47 -7.36
CA ASP A 11 -0.89 -11.80 -6.69
C ASP A 11 -1.60 -10.52 -6.24
N LYS A 12 -2.85 -10.37 -6.69
CA LYS A 12 -3.71 -9.22 -6.40
C LYS A 12 -4.79 -9.51 -5.35
N SER A 13 -4.84 -10.74 -4.84
CA SER A 13 -5.89 -11.20 -3.91
C SER A 13 -6.03 -10.33 -2.66
N LYS A 14 -4.91 -9.79 -2.15
CA LYS A 14 -4.84 -8.98 -0.92
C LYS A 14 -5.02 -7.47 -1.12
N ILE A 15 -5.34 -7.01 -2.34
CA ILE A 15 -5.51 -5.57 -2.62
C ILE A 15 -6.79 -5.02 -1.96
N ILE A 16 -7.89 -5.78 -2.04
CA ILE A 16 -9.21 -5.37 -1.55
C ILE A 16 -9.44 -5.93 -0.15
N THR A 17 -10.05 -5.11 0.72
CA THR A 17 -10.48 -5.53 2.07
C THR A 17 -11.89 -6.11 2.07
N LEU A 18 -12.21 -6.99 3.05
CA LEU A 18 -13.55 -7.60 3.16
C LEU A 18 -14.71 -6.57 3.15
N PRO A 19 -14.65 -5.42 3.84
CA PRO A 19 -15.71 -4.41 3.76
C PRO A 19 -15.88 -3.83 2.36
N GLU A 20 -14.79 -3.54 1.65
CA GLU A 20 -14.82 -3.00 0.29
C GLU A 20 -15.53 -3.98 -0.68
N THR A 21 -15.33 -5.29 -0.51
CA THR A 21 -16.04 -6.30 -1.33
C THR A 21 -17.56 -6.24 -1.20
N LYS A 22 -18.09 -5.64 -0.12
CA LYS A 22 -19.53 -5.44 0.10
C LYS A 22 -20.03 -4.14 -0.52
N ILE A 23 -19.19 -3.09 -0.52
CA ILE A 23 -19.54 -1.75 -1.00
C ILE A 23 -19.52 -1.71 -2.53
N PHE A 24 -18.48 -2.28 -3.13
CA PHE A 24 -18.31 -2.30 -4.58
C PHE A 24 -18.99 -3.53 -5.17
N LYS A 25 -20.06 -3.31 -5.94
CA LYS A 25 -20.84 -4.37 -6.59
C LYS A 25 -21.16 -3.99 -8.03
N ASN A 26 -21.09 -4.98 -8.91
CA ASN A 26 -21.60 -4.88 -10.26
C ASN A 26 -23.12 -5.10 -10.28
N PRO A 27 -23.83 -4.51 -11.25
CA PRO A 27 -25.22 -4.85 -11.53
C PRO A 27 -25.33 -6.32 -11.98
N SER A 28 -26.51 -6.90 -11.80
CA SER A 28 -26.79 -8.27 -12.25
C SER A 28 -26.90 -8.32 -13.78
N GLY A 29 -26.43 -9.43 -14.37
CA GLY A 29 -26.49 -9.67 -15.81
C GLY A 29 -25.16 -9.40 -16.53
N ASN A 30 -25.22 -9.30 -17.86
CA ASN A 30 -24.04 -9.04 -18.68
C ASN A 30 -23.66 -7.55 -18.63
N LEU A 31 -22.45 -7.24 -18.18
CA LEU A 31 -22.01 -5.85 -17.96
C LEU A 31 -22.00 -5.02 -19.26
N SER A 32 -21.63 -5.61 -20.40
CA SER A 32 -21.60 -4.89 -21.67
C SER A 32 -23.02 -4.46 -22.10
N ALA A 33 -24.02 -5.31 -21.88
CA ALA A 33 -25.41 -4.96 -22.16
C ALA A 33 -25.96 -3.92 -21.18
N VAL A 34 -25.62 -4.04 -19.88
CA VAL A 34 -26.09 -3.09 -18.86
C VAL A 34 -25.53 -1.69 -19.09
N TYR A 35 -24.28 -1.59 -19.56
CA TYR A 35 -23.62 -0.32 -19.80
C TYR A 35 -23.68 0.15 -21.26
N ALA A 36 -24.57 -0.41 -22.10
CA ALA A 36 -24.65 -0.07 -23.53
C ALA A 36 -24.94 1.44 -23.78
N ASP A 37 -25.77 2.05 -22.94
CA ASP A 37 -26.13 3.47 -23.04
C ASP A 37 -25.17 4.40 -22.26
N TYR A 38 -24.14 3.84 -21.63
CA TYR A 38 -23.19 4.59 -20.80
C TYR A 38 -21.84 4.72 -21.50
N HIS A 39 -21.22 5.89 -21.34
CA HIS A 39 -19.89 6.14 -21.85
C HIS A 39 -18.82 6.03 -20.76
N HIS A 40 -17.62 5.57 -21.13
CA HIS A 40 -16.48 5.58 -20.23
C HIS A 40 -16.00 7.02 -19.97
N PRO A 41 -15.30 7.28 -18.85
CA PRO A 41 -14.72 8.59 -18.57
C PRO A 41 -13.77 9.06 -19.69
N PRO A 42 -13.61 10.38 -19.91
CA PRO A 42 -12.88 10.91 -21.07
C PRO A 42 -11.44 10.41 -21.25
N ASN A 43 -10.72 10.14 -20.16
CA ASN A 43 -9.32 9.71 -20.19
C ASN A 43 -9.14 8.17 -20.10
N TRP A 44 -10.23 7.40 -20.20
CA TRP A 44 -10.16 5.94 -20.18
C TRP A 44 -10.09 5.42 -21.62
N HIS A 45 -9.23 4.44 -21.87
CA HIS A 45 -9.13 3.77 -23.17
C HIS A 45 -9.95 2.47 -23.26
N LYS A 46 -10.53 2.06 -22.13
CA LYS A 46 -11.29 0.83 -21.97
C LYS A 46 -12.55 1.13 -21.17
N TYR A 47 -13.62 0.37 -21.44
CA TYR A 47 -14.81 0.42 -20.61
C TYR A 47 -14.59 -0.27 -19.26
N ILE A 48 -15.46 0.04 -18.30
CA ILE A 48 -15.41 -0.55 -16.96
C ILE A 48 -15.50 -2.09 -16.99
N TYR A 49 -16.23 -2.64 -17.97
CA TYR A 49 -16.40 -4.07 -18.18
C TYR A 49 -15.33 -4.71 -19.07
N GLU A 50 -14.25 -3.98 -19.39
CA GLU A 50 -13.10 -4.49 -20.16
C GLU A 50 -11.81 -4.45 -19.34
N LEU A 51 -11.92 -4.21 -18.03
CA LEU A 51 -10.77 -4.12 -17.13
C LEU A 51 -10.10 -5.47 -16.92
N ASP A 52 -10.88 -6.55 -16.88
CA ASP A 52 -10.39 -7.92 -16.83
C ASP A 52 -11.24 -8.84 -17.72
N LEU A 53 -10.68 -9.26 -18.85
CA LEU A 53 -11.35 -10.14 -19.82
C LEU A 53 -11.17 -11.63 -19.49
N ASN A 54 -10.28 -11.95 -18.55
CA ASN A 54 -9.98 -13.35 -18.21
C ASN A 54 -10.86 -13.86 -17.07
N ASN A 55 -11.42 -12.95 -16.27
CA ASN A 55 -12.22 -13.30 -15.11
C ASN A 55 -13.31 -12.25 -14.83
N ASP A 56 -14.56 -12.66 -15.03
CA ASP A 56 -15.74 -11.82 -14.80
C ASP A 56 -15.89 -11.39 -13.32
N ALA A 57 -15.40 -12.19 -12.37
CA ALA A 57 -15.49 -11.88 -10.95
C ALA A 57 -14.59 -10.70 -10.54
N THR A 58 -13.52 -10.44 -11.30
CA THR A 58 -12.56 -9.34 -11.08
C THR A 58 -12.73 -8.23 -12.11
N ASN A 59 -13.82 -8.24 -12.87
CA ASN A 59 -14.13 -7.24 -13.87
C ASN A 59 -15.15 -6.20 -13.34
N GLY A 60 -15.31 -5.08 -14.05
CA GLY A 60 -16.25 -4.04 -13.65
C GLY A 60 -15.80 -3.22 -12.45
N PHE A 61 -16.78 -2.76 -11.66
CA PHE A 61 -16.57 -2.04 -10.39
C PHE A 61 -16.00 -2.91 -9.27
N GLN A 62 -15.97 -4.22 -9.46
CA GLN A 62 -15.38 -5.18 -8.52
C GLN A 62 -13.89 -5.44 -8.79
N ASN A 63 -13.30 -4.77 -9.79
CA ASN A 63 -11.90 -4.92 -10.11
C ASN A 63 -10.98 -4.41 -8.98
N PRO A 64 -9.97 -5.20 -8.54
CA PRO A 64 -9.07 -4.80 -7.45
C PRO A 64 -8.30 -3.51 -7.69
N ASP A 65 -7.78 -3.30 -8.91
CA ASP A 65 -7.00 -2.10 -9.23
C ASP A 65 -7.90 -0.86 -9.25
N TYR A 66 -9.13 -1.00 -9.75
CA TYR A 66 -10.13 0.06 -9.71
C TYR A 66 -10.49 0.45 -8.28
N ILE A 67 -10.86 -0.52 -7.44
CA ILE A 67 -11.23 -0.26 -6.03
C ILE A 67 -10.07 0.40 -5.28
N ASN A 68 -8.87 -0.12 -5.46
CA ASN A 68 -7.66 0.45 -4.87
C ASN A 68 -7.44 1.89 -5.33
N TRP A 69 -7.70 2.21 -6.60
CA TRP A 69 -7.61 3.57 -7.11
C TRP A 69 -8.63 4.51 -6.44
N MET A 70 -9.87 4.05 -6.28
CA MET A 70 -10.96 4.81 -5.66
C MET A 70 -10.75 5.11 -4.17
N ARG A 71 -9.86 4.37 -3.48
CA ARG A 71 -9.52 4.67 -2.08
C ARG A 71 -8.86 6.05 -1.96
N ILE A 72 -9.54 6.98 -1.29
CA ILE A 72 -9.02 8.34 -1.08
C ILE A 72 -7.77 8.25 -0.21
N TYR A 73 -6.73 9.00 -0.61
CA TYR A 73 -5.52 9.14 0.18
C TYR A 73 -5.41 10.58 0.69
N PRO A 74 -5.27 10.80 2.00
CA PRO A 74 -5.34 12.14 2.58
C PRO A 74 -4.05 12.96 2.43
N PHE A 75 -2.95 12.35 1.98
CA PHE A 75 -1.66 13.03 1.82
C PHE A 75 -1.32 13.26 0.33
N PRO A 76 -0.50 14.25 -0.02
CA PRO A 76 -0.16 14.56 -1.41
C PRO A 76 0.64 13.46 -2.12
N GLY A 77 1.32 12.59 -1.37
CA GLY A 77 2.09 11.46 -1.90
C GLY A 77 1.30 10.17 -1.89
N VAL A 78 0.50 9.91 -2.91
CA VAL A 78 -0.34 8.71 -2.98
C VAL A 78 0.51 7.45 -3.19
N LEU A 79 0.43 6.50 -2.24
CA LEU A 79 0.96 5.15 -2.39
C LEU A 79 -0.21 4.19 -2.64
N LYS A 80 -0.14 3.41 -3.73
CA LYS A 80 -1.11 2.37 -4.05
C LYS A 80 -0.41 1.02 -4.07
N TYR A 81 -0.98 0.06 -3.37
CA TYR A 81 -0.47 -1.30 -3.35
C TYR A 81 -0.87 -2.03 -4.64
N LEU A 82 0.11 -2.58 -5.37
CA LEU A 82 -0.13 -3.23 -6.67
C LEU A 82 -0.28 -4.75 -6.58
N GLY A 83 0.13 -5.36 -5.47
CA GLY A 83 0.08 -6.79 -5.25
C GLY A 83 1.33 -7.36 -4.61
N GLU A 84 1.32 -8.67 -4.41
CA GLU A 84 2.38 -9.44 -3.78
C GLU A 84 3.16 -10.21 -4.84
N LEU A 85 4.48 -10.26 -4.68
CA LEU A 85 5.33 -11.11 -5.49
C LEU A 85 5.59 -12.40 -4.69
N SER A 86 5.19 -13.54 -5.26
CA SER A 86 5.54 -14.85 -4.70
C SER A 86 7.02 -15.13 -4.98
N ILE A 87 7.87 -14.76 -4.02
CA ILE A 87 9.31 -14.99 -4.08
C ILE A 87 9.56 -16.49 -3.88
N THR A 88 9.87 -17.21 -4.96
CA THR A 88 10.40 -18.58 -4.87
C THR A 88 11.84 -18.55 -4.36
N SER A 89 12.32 -19.68 -3.83
CA SER A 89 13.69 -19.86 -3.30
C SER A 89 14.80 -19.45 -4.28
N GLU A 90 14.50 -19.37 -5.58
CA GLU A 90 15.45 -18.92 -6.59
C GLU A 90 15.71 -17.40 -6.60
N LEU A 91 14.75 -16.60 -6.14
CA LEU A 91 14.88 -15.15 -6.12
C LEU A 91 15.66 -14.67 -4.89
N SER A 92 15.71 -15.46 -3.82
CA SER A 92 16.55 -15.16 -2.64
C SER A 92 18.05 -15.31 -2.92
N ASN A 93 18.44 -16.00 -4.00
CA ASN A 93 19.84 -16.17 -4.43
C ASN A 93 20.42 -14.93 -5.14
N GLY A 94 19.82 -13.76 -4.98
CA GLY A 94 20.36 -12.50 -5.51
C GLY A 94 20.16 -12.31 -7.02
N LYS A 95 19.21 -13.01 -7.64
CA LYS A 95 18.84 -12.75 -9.05
C LYS A 95 18.26 -11.35 -9.19
N ALA A 96 18.71 -10.60 -10.20
CA ALA A 96 18.20 -9.27 -10.49
C ALA A 96 16.76 -9.32 -11.03
N ILE A 97 15.87 -8.50 -10.47
CA ILE A 97 14.48 -8.36 -10.94
C ILE A 97 14.45 -7.28 -12.03
N LYS A 98 13.96 -7.64 -13.22
CA LYS A 98 13.67 -6.66 -14.28
C LYS A 98 12.19 -6.34 -14.28
N VAL A 99 11.85 -5.07 -14.03
CA VAL A 99 10.47 -4.59 -14.10
C VAL A 99 10.25 -3.88 -15.42
N GLN A 100 9.23 -4.29 -16.17
CA GLN A 100 8.75 -3.58 -17.36
C GLN A 100 7.52 -2.76 -17.00
N ILE A 101 7.56 -1.44 -17.25
CA ILE A 101 6.49 -0.51 -16.89
C ILE A 101 6.03 0.19 -18.16
N GLN A 102 4.73 0.11 -18.45
CA GLN A 102 4.12 0.88 -19.51
C GLN A 102 3.66 2.25 -18.98
N ASN A 103 4.11 3.33 -19.60
CA ASN A 103 3.86 4.69 -19.12
C ASN A 103 2.54 5.27 -19.66
N ASN A 104 1.41 4.87 -19.09
CA ASN A 104 0.07 5.31 -19.54
C ASN A 104 -0.54 6.45 -18.70
N TYR A 105 0.20 7.05 -17.77
CA TYR A 105 -0.29 8.11 -16.88
C TYR A 105 0.65 9.31 -16.90
N PRO A 106 0.41 10.34 -17.73
CA PRO A 106 1.28 11.50 -17.83
C PRO A 106 1.18 12.38 -16.58
N VAL A 107 2.32 12.72 -15.99
CA VAL A 107 2.41 13.55 -14.77
C VAL A 107 3.11 14.89 -14.99
N ALA A 108 3.60 15.13 -16.20
CA ALA A 108 4.41 16.30 -16.52
C ALA A 108 3.64 17.62 -16.41
N SER A 109 2.35 17.63 -16.78
CA SER A 109 1.50 18.83 -16.77
C SER A 109 1.32 19.46 -15.39
N PHE A 110 1.42 18.65 -14.33
CA PHE A 110 1.31 19.11 -12.94
C PHE A 110 2.60 18.90 -12.15
N ASN A 111 3.74 18.75 -12.83
CA ASN A 111 5.07 18.54 -12.23
C ASN A 111 5.11 17.37 -11.22
N GLY A 112 4.34 16.31 -11.48
CA GLY A 112 4.28 15.12 -10.63
C GLY A 112 5.47 14.19 -10.83
N LYS A 113 5.70 13.33 -9.83
CA LYS A 113 6.73 12.28 -9.87
C LYS A 113 6.10 10.93 -9.58
N LYS A 114 6.55 9.89 -10.28
CA LYS A 114 6.13 8.51 -10.08
C LYS A 114 7.30 7.68 -9.58
N LYS A 115 7.04 6.78 -8.63
CA LYS A 115 8.03 5.88 -8.06
C LYS A 115 7.39 4.50 -7.91
N LEU A 116 8.11 3.46 -8.27
CA LEU A 116 7.78 2.08 -7.93
C LEU A 116 8.63 1.68 -6.73
N VAL A 117 8.00 1.15 -5.70
CA VAL A 117 8.69 0.71 -4.49
C VAL A 117 8.36 -0.76 -4.27
N VAL A 118 9.39 -1.58 -4.20
CA VAL A 118 9.28 -2.99 -3.83
C VAL A 118 9.83 -3.11 -2.42
N VAL A 119 9.01 -3.62 -1.50
CA VAL A 119 9.36 -3.76 -0.08
C VAL A 119 9.00 -5.15 0.39
N GLN A 120 9.78 -5.67 1.32
CA GLN A 120 9.39 -6.83 2.11
C GLN A 120 8.63 -6.32 3.35
N PRO A 121 7.34 -6.63 3.49
CA PRO A 121 6.59 -6.22 4.65
C PRO A 121 7.09 -6.99 5.88
N SER A 122 7.13 -6.30 7.01
CA SER A 122 7.31 -6.92 8.33
C SER A 122 5.94 -7.07 9.02
N TRP A 123 5.90 -7.70 10.19
CA TRP A 123 4.71 -7.71 11.03
C TRP A 123 4.15 -6.29 11.29
N ILE A 124 5.05 -5.31 11.44
CA ILE A 124 4.71 -3.91 11.72
C ILE A 124 4.25 -3.18 10.45
N GLY A 125 4.39 -3.82 9.28
CA GLY A 125 4.02 -3.29 7.98
C GLY A 125 5.23 -2.85 7.16
N ILE A 126 5.03 -1.78 6.38
CA ILE A 126 6.06 -1.19 5.51
C ILE A 126 7.14 -0.53 6.39
N PRO A 127 8.43 -0.77 6.13
CA PRO A 127 9.52 -0.25 6.96
C PRO A 127 9.47 1.29 7.05
N ASN A 128 9.49 1.80 8.28
CA ASN A 128 9.49 3.24 8.57
C ASN A 128 10.37 3.52 9.80
N THR A 129 11.53 4.12 9.58
CA THR A 129 12.52 4.45 10.64
C THR A 129 12.06 5.55 11.58
N ASN A 130 11.13 6.41 11.15
CA ASN A 130 10.67 7.54 11.98
C ASN A 130 9.91 7.08 13.21
N LEU A 131 9.20 5.95 13.12
CA LEU A 131 8.54 5.34 14.29
C LEU A 131 9.58 5.00 15.37
N GLY A 132 10.71 4.39 14.99
CA GLY A 132 11.79 4.07 15.93
C GLY A 132 12.32 5.30 16.65
N TYR A 133 12.56 6.40 15.92
CA TYR A 133 13.01 7.66 16.54
C TYR A 133 12.00 8.22 17.55
N ILE A 134 10.69 8.16 17.25
CA ILE A 134 9.64 8.62 18.16
C ILE A 134 9.62 7.79 19.45
N TYR A 135 9.76 6.47 19.37
CA TYR A 135 9.84 5.60 20.55
C TYR A 135 11.07 5.91 21.40
N CYS A 136 12.25 6.05 20.78
CA CYS A 136 13.48 6.39 21.51
C CYS A 136 13.37 7.76 22.19
N ALA A 137 12.88 8.78 21.49
CA ALA A 137 12.71 10.12 22.06
C ALA A 137 11.75 10.11 23.27
N THR A 138 10.61 9.43 23.13
CA THR A 138 9.60 9.31 24.21
C THR A 138 10.17 8.58 25.43
N SER A 139 10.95 7.53 25.21
CA SER A 139 11.62 6.79 26.30
C SER A 139 12.59 7.67 27.08
N VAL A 140 13.45 8.42 26.39
CA VAL A 140 14.41 9.34 27.05
C VAL A 140 13.68 10.39 27.89
N ILE A 141 12.62 11.01 27.34
CA ILE A 141 11.82 12.01 28.06
C ILE A 141 11.17 11.40 29.31
N SER A 142 10.57 10.21 29.19
CA SER A 142 9.96 9.53 30.35
C SER A 142 10.97 9.17 31.44
N LEU A 143 12.19 8.76 31.05
CA LEU A 143 13.25 8.41 31.98
C LEU A 143 13.73 9.65 32.75
N LEU A 144 13.88 10.79 32.06
CA LEU A 144 14.21 12.06 32.71
C LEU A 144 13.16 12.46 33.76
N PHE A 145 11.87 12.32 33.46
CA PHE A 145 10.81 12.58 34.46
C PHE A 145 10.92 11.66 35.68
N VAL A 146 11.14 10.37 35.48
CA VAL A 146 11.31 9.41 36.58
C VAL A 146 12.50 9.79 37.45
N LEU A 147 13.64 10.15 36.86
CA LEU A 147 14.82 10.59 37.61
C LEU A 147 14.57 11.89 38.38
N CYS A 148 13.92 12.87 37.77
CA CYS A 148 13.58 14.13 38.43
C CYS A 148 12.66 13.91 39.63
N PHE A 149 11.61 13.09 39.50
CA PHE A 149 10.71 12.77 40.60
C PHE A 149 11.42 11.97 41.70
N TRP A 150 12.26 11.00 41.33
CA TRP A 150 13.01 10.19 42.28
C TRP A 150 14.00 11.05 43.10
N LEU A 151 14.74 11.94 42.45
CA LEU A 151 15.64 12.88 43.12
C LEU A 151 14.87 13.82 44.05
N SER A 152 13.78 14.42 43.56
CA SER A 152 12.93 15.32 44.37
C SER A 152 12.39 14.62 45.63
N PHE A 153 11.93 13.38 45.48
CA PHE A 153 11.44 12.57 46.61
C PHE A 153 12.53 12.24 47.62
N HIS A 154 13.73 11.89 47.15
CA HIS A 154 14.86 11.57 48.03
C HIS A 154 15.33 12.80 48.83
N PHE A 155 15.41 13.97 48.19
CA PHE A 155 15.80 15.22 48.88
C PHE A 155 14.72 15.80 49.80
N SER A 156 13.45 15.39 49.62
CA SER A 156 12.34 15.85 50.46
C SER A 156 12.14 15.02 51.74
N GLN A 157 12.93 13.97 51.99
CA GLN A 157 12.86 13.22 53.25
C GLN A 157 13.50 14.04 54.39
N PRO A 158 12.76 14.39 55.48
CA PRO A 158 13.35 15.08 56.62
C PRO A 158 14.35 14.16 57.35
N PRO A 159 15.37 14.71 58.04
CA PRO A 159 16.27 13.90 58.85
C PRO A 159 15.47 13.19 59.95
N ILE A 160 15.68 11.88 60.08
CA ILE A 160 15.08 11.05 61.14
C ILE A 160 15.61 11.59 62.47
N SER A 161 14.77 12.28 63.24
CA SER A 161 15.08 12.67 64.62
C SER A 161 15.06 11.40 65.48
N LEU A 162 16.25 11.01 65.96
CA LEU A 162 16.48 9.97 66.98
C LEU A 162 16.31 10.56 68.39
#